data_AF-A0A1R1X5Z4-F1
#
_entry.id   AF-A0A1R1X5Z4-F1
#
_cell.length_a   1.000
_cell.length_b   1.000
_cell.length_c   1.000
_cell.angle_alpha   90.00
_cell.angle_beta   90.00
_cell.angle_gamma   90.00
#
_symmetry.space_group_name_H-M   'P 1'
#
loop_
_entity.id
_entity.type
_entity.pdbx_description
1 polymer ?
#
loop_
_entity_poly.entity_id
_entity_poly.type
_entity_poly.pdbx_seq_one_letter_code
_entity_poly.pdbx_strand_id
1 'polypeptide(L)'
;MGDYLVVGVHSDEEIEKNKGPCIMFEEERYKAVEGCKWVDQVVKNAPYVTDLKFLEKYNIDFVVHGDDITTAADGTDCYQIVKDAGKYKEFKRTEGVSTTEIVGRMLLFTKDHLQLYSPSDSNLNIDKRRMSEFSKIGDKVVYVDGGFDLF
;
A
#
# COMPACT_ATOMS: atom_id res chain seq x y z
N MET A 1 12.69 -6.55 -6.06
CA MET A 1 11.28 -6.15 -6.17
C MET A 1 11.08 -5.47 -7.51
N GLY A 2 11.06 -6.32 -8.55
CA GLY A 2 10.42 -6.02 -9.82
C GLY A 2 11.12 -5.06 -10.77
N ASP A 3 10.78 -5.22 -12.04
CA ASP A 3 10.85 -4.23 -13.12
C ASP A 3 9.44 -3.72 -13.52
N TYR A 4 8.38 -4.25 -12.89
CA TYR A 4 6.97 -3.96 -13.20
C TYR A 4 6.14 -3.95 -11.92
N LEU A 5 5.28 -2.96 -11.73
CA LEU A 5 4.43 -2.79 -10.54
C LEU A 5 2.95 -2.82 -10.93
N VAL A 6 2.25 -3.84 -10.42
CA VAL A 6 0.79 -3.96 -10.50
C VAL A 6 0.21 -3.57 -9.15
N VAL A 7 -0.72 -2.62 -9.11
CA VAL A 7 -1.39 -2.22 -7.87
C VAL A 7 -2.86 -2.60 -7.93
N GLY A 8 -3.29 -3.45 -7.01
CA GLY A 8 -4.70 -3.73 -6.80
C GLY A 8 -5.33 -2.66 -5.93
N VAL A 9 -6.54 -2.25 -6.30
CA VAL A 9 -7.32 -1.31 -5.50
C VAL A 9 -8.70 -1.93 -5.29
N HIS A 10 -9.10 -2.07 -4.03
CA HIS A 10 -10.39 -2.64 -3.66
C HIS A 10 -11.54 -1.69 -4.03
N SER A 11 -12.72 -2.26 -4.27
CA SER A 11 -13.95 -1.49 -4.42
C SER A 11 -14.42 -0.87 -3.10
N ASP A 12 -15.31 0.13 -3.19
CA ASP A 12 -15.88 0.76 -2.00
C ASP A 12 -16.69 -0.23 -1.15
N GLU A 13 -17.46 -1.11 -1.79
CA GLU A 13 -18.23 -2.18 -1.11
C GLU A 13 -17.32 -3.10 -0.27
N GLU A 14 -16.20 -3.51 -0.84
CA GLU A 14 -15.30 -4.45 -0.20
C GLU A 14 -14.52 -3.80 0.96
N ILE A 15 -14.16 -2.51 0.85
CA ILE A 15 -13.55 -1.78 1.96
C ILE A 15 -14.55 -1.51 3.08
N GLU A 16 -15.79 -1.11 2.75
CA GLU A 16 -16.82 -0.84 3.75
C GLU A 16 -17.10 -2.07 4.60
N LYS A 17 -17.12 -3.25 3.98
CA LYS A 17 -17.29 -4.53 4.65
C LYS A 17 -16.16 -4.90 5.61
N ASN A 18 -14.90 -4.57 5.28
CA ASN A 18 -13.73 -5.05 6.02
C ASN A 18 -13.09 -4.01 6.96
N LYS A 19 -13.18 -2.72 6.63
CA LYS A 19 -12.57 -1.62 7.41
C LYS A 19 -13.60 -0.57 7.85
N GLY A 20 -14.51 -0.20 6.96
CA GLY A 20 -15.46 0.89 7.17
C GLY A 20 -15.48 1.87 5.99
N PRO A 21 -16.25 2.96 6.09
CA PRO A 21 -16.45 3.88 4.97
C PRO A 21 -15.18 4.65 4.60
N CYS A 22 -14.94 4.82 3.31
CA CYS A 22 -13.85 5.64 2.77
C CYS A 22 -14.27 7.11 2.65
N ILE A 23 -13.31 8.05 2.72
CA ILE A 23 -13.54 9.45 2.32
C ILE A 23 -13.53 9.57 0.80
N MET A 24 -12.61 8.85 0.14
CA MET A 24 -12.49 8.85 -1.33
C MET A 24 -13.21 7.66 -1.95
N PHE A 25 -13.99 7.94 -3.00
CA PHE A 25 -14.65 6.91 -3.79
C PHE A 25 -13.64 6.11 -4.61
N GLU A 26 -14.00 4.88 -4.96
CA GLU A 26 -13.12 3.93 -5.66
C GLU A 26 -12.54 4.50 -6.95
N GLU A 27 -13.32 5.23 -7.74
CA GLU A 27 -12.83 5.85 -8.99
C GLU A 27 -11.79 6.95 -8.76
N GLU A 28 -11.86 7.64 -7.62
CA GLU A 28 -10.86 8.63 -7.23
C GLU A 28 -9.57 7.94 -6.77
N ARG A 29 -9.71 6.85 -6.02
CA ARG A 29 -8.58 6.00 -5.57
C ARG A 29 -7.88 5.35 -6.76
N TYR A 30 -8.61 4.82 -7.73
CA TYR A 30 -8.04 4.28 -8.97
C TYR A 30 -7.18 5.33 -9.69
N LYS A 31 -7.71 6.53 -9.92
CA LYS A 31 -6.97 7.62 -10.58
C LYS A 31 -5.77 8.10 -9.77
N ALA A 32 -5.87 8.15 -8.45
CA ALA A 32 -4.75 8.53 -7.58
C ALA A 32 -3.58 7.55 -7.71
N VAL A 33 -3.87 6.25 -7.77
CA VAL A 33 -2.86 5.20 -7.97
C VAL A 33 -2.32 5.22 -9.39
N GLU A 34 -3.15 5.42 -10.42
CA GLU A 34 -2.70 5.59 -11.81
C GLU A 34 -1.74 6.79 -11.98
N GLY A 35 -1.91 7.84 -11.17
CA GLY A 35 -1.02 9.01 -11.17
C GLY A 35 0.33 8.78 -10.49
N CYS A 36 0.54 7.64 -9.83
CA CYS A 36 1.79 7.34 -9.14
C CYS A 36 2.87 6.94 -10.15
N LYS A 37 3.99 7.67 -10.16
CA LYS A 37 5.08 7.54 -11.16
C LYS A 37 5.72 6.16 -11.30
N TRP A 38 5.51 5.27 -10.32
CA TRP A 38 6.09 3.92 -10.30
C TRP A 38 5.10 2.83 -10.68
N VAL A 39 3.81 3.15 -10.76
CA VAL A 39 2.76 2.19 -11.05
C VAL A 39 2.69 1.97 -12.55
N ASP A 40 2.81 0.72 -12.99
CA ASP A 40 2.71 0.36 -14.40
C ASP A 40 1.29 -0.08 -14.77
N GLN A 41 0.57 -0.71 -13.83
CA GLN A 41 -0.79 -1.19 -14.04
C GLN A 41 -1.63 -1.08 -12.77
N VAL A 42 -2.86 -0.60 -12.91
CA VAL A 42 -3.87 -0.62 -11.85
C VAL A 42 -4.89 -1.71 -12.13
N VAL A 43 -5.17 -2.52 -11.12
CA VAL A 43 -6.24 -3.53 -11.13
C VAL A 43 -7.36 -3.05 -10.24
N LYS A 44 -8.46 -2.61 -10.86
CA LYS A 44 -9.69 -2.20 -10.18
C LYS A 44 -10.39 -3.41 -9.56
N ASN A 45 -11.14 -3.16 -8.49
CA ASN A 45 -11.89 -4.17 -7.74
C ASN A 45 -11.04 -5.41 -7.39
N ALA A 46 -9.84 -5.17 -6.85
CA ALA A 46 -8.99 -6.24 -6.35
C ALA A 46 -9.62 -6.88 -5.10
N PRO A 47 -9.50 -8.21 -4.91
CA PRO A 47 -10.04 -8.89 -3.75
C PRO A 47 -9.34 -8.42 -2.47
N TYR A 48 -10.09 -8.35 -1.37
CA TYR A 48 -9.53 -7.93 -0.07
C TYR A 48 -8.54 -8.93 0.52
N VAL A 49 -8.86 -10.23 0.40
CA VAL A 49 -7.97 -11.32 0.76
C VAL A 49 -7.26 -11.76 -0.51
N THR A 50 -5.93 -11.69 -0.51
CA THR A 50 -5.15 -12.01 -1.71
C THR A 50 -5.03 -13.53 -1.85
N ASP A 51 -5.44 -14.04 -3.01
CA ASP A 51 -5.36 -15.47 -3.33
C ASP A 51 -4.38 -15.77 -4.47
N LEU A 52 -3.95 -17.03 -4.59
CA LEU A 52 -2.99 -17.44 -5.62
C LEU A 52 -3.59 -17.36 -7.03
N LYS A 53 -4.91 -17.48 -7.18
CA LYS A 53 -5.59 -17.36 -8.48
C LYS A 53 -5.49 -15.95 -9.04
N PHE A 54 -5.56 -14.95 -8.17
CA PHE A 54 -5.36 -13.55 -8.53
C PHE A 54 -3.92 -13.32 -8.99
N LEU A 55 -2.95 -13.90 -8.27
CA LEU A 55 -1.54 -13.86 -8.69
C LEU A 55 -1.35 -14.50 -10.08
N GLU A 56 -1.92 -15.68 -10.32
CA GLU A 56 -1.84 -16.37 -11.61
C GLU A 56 -2.50 -15.55 -12.74
N LYS A 57 -3.68 -14.99 -12.50
CA LYS A 57 -4.45 -14.20 -13.48
C LYS A 57 -3.65 -13.01 -14.02
N TYR A 58 -2.88 -12.34 -13.16
CA TYR A 58 -2.08 -11.18 -13.52
C TYR A 58 -0.58 -11.50 -13.66
N ASN A 59 -0.21 -12.78 -13.64
CA ASN A 59 1.17 -13.25 -13.73
C ASN A 59 2.11 -12.55 -12.71
N ILE A 60 1.67 -12.50 -11.45
CA ILE A 60 2.38 -11.89 -10.32
C ILE A 60 3.34 -12.90 -9.69
N ASP A 61 4.61 -12.53 -9.60
CA ASP A 61 5.66 -13.37 -9.01
C ASP A 61 5.61 -13.35 -7.48
N PHE A 62 5.45 -12.17 -6.86
CA PHE A 62 5.30 -12.01 -5.42
C PHE A 62 4.48 -10.76 -5.05
N VAL A 63 3.87 -10.81 -3.88
CA VAL A 63 3.16 -9.73 -3.21
C VAL A 63 4.11 -9.00 -2.27
N VAL A 64 3.92 -7.69 -2.20
CA VAL A 64 4.52 -6.83 -1.19
C VAL A 64 3.45 -6.10 -0.39
N HIS A 65 3.71 -5.89 0.88
CA HIS A 65 2.87 -5.06 1.73
C HIS A 65 3.76 -4.40 2.80
N GLY A 66 3.25 -3.34 3.45
CA GLY A 66 3.86 -2.80 4.66
C GLY A 66 3.93 -3.85 5.79
N ASP A 67 4.72 -3.56 6.82
CA ASP A 67 4.86 -4.40 8.02
C ASP A 67 3.69 -4.30 9.02
N ASP A 68 2.56 -3.72 8.59
CA ASP A 68 1.33 -3.59 9.37
C ASP A 68 0.53 -4.91 9.41
N ILE A 69 -0.17 -5.15 10.52
CA ILE A 69 -1.08 -6.29 10.66
C ILE A 69 -2.31 -6.05 9.77
N THR A 70 -2.55 -6.97 8.83
CA THR A 70 -3.70 -6.93 7.92
C THR A 70 -4.62 -8.12 8.13
N THR A 71 -5.80 -7.85 8.69
CA THR A 71 -6.83 -8.86 8.91
C THR A 71 -8.11 -8.52 8.17
N ALA A 72 -8.77 -9.53 7.60
CA ALA A 72 -10.13 -9.40 7.10
C ALA A 72 -11.15 -9.26 8.25
N ALA A 73 -12.42 -9.00 7.91
CA ALA A 73 -13.50 -8.83 8.90
C ALA A 73 -13.68 -10.03 9.85
N ASP A 74 -13.28 -11.23 9.42
CA ASP A 74 -13.34 -12.46 10.22
C ASP A 74 -12.07 -12.71 11.07
N GLY A 75 -11.10 -11.79 11.03
CA GLY A 75 -9.84 -11.87 11.77
C GLY A 75 -8.75 -12.69 11.08
N THR A 76 -8.98 -13.19 9.86
CA THR A 76 -7.97 -13.94 9.10
C THR A 76 -6.93 -13.01 8.48
N ASP A 77 -5.66 -13.44 8.42
CA ASP A 77 -4.59 -12.67 7.78
C ASP A 77 -4.80 -12.65 6.25
N CYS A 78 -4.92 -11.43 5.69
CA CYS A 78 -5.24 -11.20 4.28
C CYS A 78 -4.23 -11.82 3.30
N TYR A 79 -3.01 -12.13 3.75
CA TYR A 79 -1.92 -12.66 2.93
C TYR A 79 -1.46 -14.05 3.37
N GLN A 80 -2.16 -14.72 4.29
CA GLN A 80 -1.72 -16.03 4.82
C GLN A 80 -1.38 -17.01 3.70
N ILE A 81 -2.27 -17.14 2.71
CA ILE A 81 -2.10 -18.07 1.58
C ILE A 81 -0.86 -17.71 0.75
N VAL A 82 -0.59 -16.42 0.58
CA VAL A 82 0.56 -15.92 -0.19
C VAL A 82 1.87 -16.07 0.58
N LYS A 83 1.82 -15.87 1.91
CA LYS A 83 2.92 -16.12 2.85
C LYS A 83 3.30 -17.60 2.85
N ASP A 84 2.31 -18.49 2.95
CA ASP A 84 2.51 -19.95 2.92
C ASP A 84 3.14 -20.43 1.60
N ALA A 85 2.83 -19.75 0.49
CA ALA A 85 3.42 -20.01 -0.81
C ALA A 85 4.84 -19.43 -0.99
N GLY A 86 5.39 -18.74 0.01
CA GLY A 86 6.71 -18.08 -0.08
C GLY A 86 6.75 -16.91 -1.06
N LYS A 87 5.58 -16.35 -1.41
CA LYS A 87 5.41 -15.29 -2.41
C LYS A 87 5.12 -13.93 -1.78
N TYR A 88 5.44 -13.74 -0.50
CA TYR A 88 5.18 -12.49 0.23
C TYR A 88 6.48 -11.84 0.67
N LYS A 89 6.57 -10.50 0.55
CA LYS A 89 7.70 -9.70 1.03
C LYS A 89 7.19 -8.46 1.76
N GLU A 90 7.87 -8.07 2.82
CA GLU A 90 7.48 -6.91 3.63
C GLU A 90 8.45 -5.74 3.41
N PHE A 91 7.94 -4.52 3.60
CA PHE A 91 8.77 -3.32 3.73
C PHE A 91 8.27 -2.47 4.89
N LYS A 92 9.19 -1.69 5.49
CA LYS A 92 8.85 -0.83 6.63
C LYS A 92 7.93 0.31 6.21
N ARG A 93 6.92 0.59 7.04
CA ARG A 93 6.06 1.77 6.88
C ARG A 93 6.86 3.08 6.85
N THR A 94 6.37 4.04 6.09
CA THR A 94 6.90 5.41 6.12
C THR A 94 6.49 6.10 7.42
N GLU A 95 7.46 6.55 8.20
CA GLU A 95 7.23 7.28 9.45
C GLU A 95 6.69 8.70 9.19
N GLY A 96 5.83 9.18 10.09
CA GLY A 96 5.32 10.57 10.07
C GLY A 96 4.30 10.89 8.98
N VAL A 97 3.71 9.86 8.36
CA VAL A 97 2.56 10.02 7.46
C VAL A 97 1.59 8.84 7.58
N SER A 98 0.30 9.12 7.74
CA SER A 98 -0.80 8.17 7.57
C SER A 98 -2.10 8.91 7.25
N THR A 99 -3.09 8.20 6.74
CA THR A 99 -4.42 8.76 6.50
C THR A 99 -5.04 9.29 7.80
N THR A 100 -4.98 8.50 8.89
CA THR A 100 -5.46 8.91 10.21
C THR A 100 -4.80 10.20 10.69
N GLU A 101 -3.50 10.36 10.41
CA GLU A 101 -2.77 11.57 10.75
C GLU A 101 -3.25 12.78 9.93
N ILE A 102 -3.49 12.60 8.62
CA ILE A 102 -4.02 13.67 7.75
C ILE A 102 -5.42 14.09 8.21
N VAL A 103 -6.33 13.14 8.45
CA VAL A 103 -7.68 13.43 8.97
C VAL A 103 -7.60 14.09 10.34
N GLY A 104 -6.74 13.60 11.23
CA GLY A 104 -6.51 14.19 12.54
C GLY A 104 -6.07 15.66 12.46
N ARG A 105 -5.16 16.00 11.55
CA ARG A 105 -4.74 17.39 11.30
C ARG A 105 -5.89 18.27 10.82
N MET A 106 -6.75 17.74 9.95
CA MET A 106 -7.93 18.47 9.45
C MET A 106 -8.96 18.72 10.55
N LEU A 107 -9.22 17.73 11.40
CA LEU A 107 -10.20 17.83 12.48
C LEU A 107 -9.72 18.71 13.64
N LEU A 108 -8.44 18.62 14.01
CA LEU A 108 -7.86 19.37 15.13
C LEU A 108 -7.46 20.80 14.74
N PHE A 109 -7.35 21.09 13.44
CA PHE A 109 -6.82 22.35 12.91
C PHE A 109 -5.43 22.71 13.46
N THR A 110 -4.64 21.71 13.89
CA THR A 110 -3.33 21.90 14.50
C THR A 110 -2.22 21.98 13.46
N LYS A 111 -1.18 22.77 13.75
CA LYS A 111 0.04 22.91 12.93
C LYS A 111 1.28 22.32 13.60
N ASP A 112 1.11 21.60 14.70
CA ASP A 112 2.21 21.21 15.59
C ASP A 112 3.20 20.25 14.91
N HIS A 113 2.74 19.47 13.93
CA HIS A 113 3.60 18.63 13.08
C HIS A 113 4.60 19.43 12.21
N LEU A 114 4.36 20.73 11.98
CA LEU A 114 5.33 21.62 11.32
C LEU A 114 6.46 22.05 12.28
N GLN A 115 6.26 21.93 13.59
CA GLN A 115 7.28 22.29 14.60
C GLN A 115 8.25 21.14 14.88
N LEU A 116 7.89 19.90 14.52
CA LEU A 116 8.77 18.74 14.60
C LEU A 116 9.89 18.75 13.54
N TYR A 117 9.88 19.72 12.63
CA TYR A 117 10.94 19.92 11.66
C TYR A 117 11.97 20.91 12.19
N SER A 118 13.11 20.40 12.70
CA SER A 118 14.31 21.21 12.78
C SER A 118 15.05 21.16 11.44
N PRO A 119 15.48 22.29 10.85
CA PRO A 119 16.28 22.29 9.62
C PRO A 119 17.64 21.55 9.75
N SER A 120 18.00 21.08 10.96
CA SER A 120 19.15 20.22 11.23
C SER A 120 18.91 18.73 10.99
N ASP A 121 17.68 18.27 10.80
CA ASP A 121 17.38 16.84 10.59
C ASP A 121 17.61 16.45 9.12
N SER A 122 18.88 16.36 8.73
CA SER A 122 19.35 15.95 7.41
C SER A 122 19.08 14.48 7.05
N ASN A 123 18.40 13.73 7.91
CA ASN A 123 18.16 12.29 7.74
C ASN A 123 16.88 11.94 6.97
N LEU A 124 16.10 12.95 6.57
CA LEU A 124 14.97 12.79 5.66
C LEU A 124 15.32 13.17 4.22
N ASN A 125 16.59 13.00 3.83
CA ASN A 125 16.79 12.54 2.47
C ASN A 125 16.08 11.18 2.39
N ILE A 126 14.91 11.15 1.74
CA ILE A 126 14.34 9.96 1.10
C ILE A 126 15.34 9.58 -0.01
N ASP A 127 16.56 9.28 0.42
CA ASP A 127 17.75 9.22 -0.40
C ASP A 127 17.67 7.89 -1.10
N LYS A 128 18.21 7.86 -2.31
CA LYS A 128 18.22 6.75 -3.26
C LYS A 128 18.73 5.41 -2.68
N ARG A 129 19.20 5.38 -1.42
CA ARG A 129 19.76 4.25 -0.67
C ARG A 129 18.76 3.21 -0.19
N ARG A 130 17.50 3.57 0.12
CA ARG A 130 16.48 2.54 0.41
C ARG A 130 16.00 1.84 -0.87
N MET A 131 16.13 2.49 -2.03
CA MET A 131 15.58 2.01 -3.31
C MET A 131 16.26 0.75 -3.86
N SER A 132 17.52 0.47 -3.50
CA SER A 132 18.22 -0.75 -3.91
C SER A 132 17.80 -2.00 -3.12
N GLU A 133 17.12 -1.83 -1.97
CA GLU A 133 16.53 -2.96 -1.23
C GLU A 133 15.33 -3.55 -1.99
N PHE A 134 14.76 -2.75 -2.88
CA PHE A 134 13.60 -3.11 -3.66
C PHE A 134 13.94 -3.77 -5.01
N SER A 135 15.17 -4.12 -5.43
CA SER A 135 15.31 -5.01 -6.64
C SER A 135 16.68 -5.56 -7.00
N LYS A 136 16.64 -6.72 -7.69
CA LYS A 136 17.74 -7.30 -8.47
C LYS A 136 17.28 -7.41 -9.92
N ILE A 137 18.24 -7.29 -10.86
CA ILE A 137 18.02 -7.43 -12.29
C ILE A 137 17.35 -8.78 -12.59
N GLY A 138 16.13 -8.77 -13.15
CA GLY A 138 15.40 -9.97 -13.58
C GLY A 138 14.19 -10.38 -12.74
N ASP A 139 13.94 -9.74 -11.59
CA ASP A 139 12.68 -9.93 -10.86
C ASP A 139 11.55 -9.24 -11.65
N LYS A 140 10.46 -9.95 -11.96
CA LYS A 140 9.22 -9.32 -12.43
C LYS A 140 8.20 -9.27 -11.30
N VAL A 141 7.32 -8.27 -11.41
CA VAL A 141 6.09 -8.04 -10.66
C VAL A 141 6.15 -7.91 -9.13
N VAL A 142 5.87 -6.68 -8.68
CA VAL A 142 5.53 -6.31 -7.31
C VAL A 142 4.02 -6.07 -7.25
N TYR A 143 3.30 -6.66 -6.29
CA TYR A 143 1.93 -6.26 -5.96
C TYR A 143 1.94 -5.53 -4.63
N VAL A 144 1.78 -4.20 -4.63
CA VAL A 144 1.58 -3.45 -3.38
C VAL A 144 0.09 -3.40 -3.10
N ASP A 145 -0.30 -3.99 -2.00
CA ASP A 145 -1.57 -3.69 -1.36
C ASP A 145 -1.27 -2.89 -0.09
N GLY A 146 -2.22 -2.09 0.37
CA GLY A 146 -2.11 -1.29 1.58
C GLY A 146 -1.72 0.18 1.39
N GLY A 147 -2.69 1.07 1.65
CA GLY A 147 -2.45 2.45 2.04
C GLY A 147 -3.25 3.54 1.32
N PHE A 148 -3.87 3.23 0.17
CA PHE A 148 -4.70 4.20 -0.57
C PHE A 148 -6.16 4.22 -0.11
N ASP A 149 -6.47 3.63 1.04
CA ASP A 149 -7.84 3.52 1.50
C ASP A 149 -8.44 4.86 1.94
N LEU A 150 -7.62 5.92 2.10
CA LEU A 150 -8.02 7.32 2.32
C LEU A 150 -9.39 7.44 3.05
N PHE A 151 -9.49 6.76 4.20
CA PHE A 151 -10.55 6.91 5.20
C PHE A 151 -10.48 8.26 5.92
#